data_AF-A0A846CIQ5-F1
#
_entry.id   AF-A0A846CIQ5-F1
#
_cell.length_a   1.000
_cell.length_b   1.000
_cell.length_c   1.000
_cell.angle_alpha   90.00
_cell.angle_beta   90.00
_cell.angle_gamma   90.00
#
_symmetry.space_group_name_H-M   'P 1'
#
loop_
_entity.id
_entity.type
_entity.pdbx_description
1 polymer ?
#
loop_
_entity_poly.entity_id
_entity_poly.type
_entity_poly.pdbx_seq_one_letter_code
_entity_poly.pdbx_strand_id
1 'polypeptide(L)'
;MLGNISETKIHRIRWALTLGWCLLIVSLFYDPISSQLTEPSNALSPFRLNIENCVLVQGKCLEEIPYPMGASIFWGMIVPSGVFMLFVLGHEFWRRICPLSFISQIPRALGWERKRTRVNPRTGKVRKELVKVAKNSWLARNHLSLQFALFFLGLCNRILFVNSDRLALGLFLTFTILAALTVGFLYGGKSWCQYICPMAPVQKIYAQPRALLNSTAHKGDRQPITQSMCRTVSPDGKELSACVACQSPCIDIDAEKSYWDEIDNPQQQMLYYGYVGITIGYFFYYYLYAGAWDYYLSGAWAHEENPILLF
;
A
#
# COMPACT_ATOMS: atom_id res chain seq x y z
N MET A 1 14.08 8.01 -16.53
CA MET A 1 15.05 6.90 -16.46
C MET A 1 14.45 5.63 -15.86
N LEU A 2 13.77 5.67 -14.71
CA LEU A 2 13.18 4.47 -14.06
C LEU A 2 11.99 3.85 -14.82
N GLY A 3 11.26 4.64 -15.62
CA GLY A 3 10.16 4.15 -16.45
C GLY A 3 10.53 3.21 -17.59
N ASN A 4 11.80 3.24 -18.01
CA ASN A 4 12.33 2.45 -19.13
C ASN A 4 12.87 1.08 -18.67
N ILE A 5 12.80 0.75 -17.38
CA ILE A 5 13.17 -0.58 -16.91
C ILE A 5 12.20 -1.59 -17.52
N SER A 6 12.76 -2.64 -18.12
CA SER A 6 11.97 -3.67 -18.80
C SER A 6 11.03 -4.39 -17.84
N GLU A 7 9.85 -4.73 -18.36
CA GLU A 7 8.79 -5.39 -17.62
C GLU A 7 9.24 -6.75 -17.06
N THR A 8 10.13 -7.48 -17.75
CA THR A 8 10.71 -8.74 -17.28
C THR A 8 11.53 -8.56 -16.00
N LYS A 9 12.35 -7.50 -15.91
CA LYS A 9 13.14 -7.21 -14.69
C LYS A 9 12.22 -6.83 -13.54
N ILE A 10 11.26 -5.95 -13.79
CA ILE A 10 10.27 -5.55 -12.79
C ILE A 10 9.44 -6.75 -12.32
N HIS A 11 9.08 -7.67 -13.21
CA HIS A 11 8.34 -8.87 -12.84
C HIS A 11 9.11 -9.75 -11.83
N ARG A 12 10.42 -9.92 -12.02
CA ARG A 12 11.28 -10.62 -11.02
C ARG A 12 11.33 -9.87 -9.69
N ILE A 13 11.45 -8.55 -9.73
CA ILE A 13 11.43 -7.71 -8.51
C ILE A 13 10.10 -7.84 -7.77
N ARG A 14 8.95 -7.83 -8.48
CA ARG A 14 7.63 -8.04 -7.86
C ARG A 14 7.55 -9.38 -7.16
N TRP A 15 8.03 -10.46 -7.78
CA TRP A 15 8.04 -11.77 -7.15
C TRP A 15 8.91 -11.79 -5.89
N ALA A 16 10.13 -11.24 -5.96
CA ALA A 16 11.00 -11.15 -4.79
C ALA A 16 10.35 -10.37 -3.64
N LEU A 17 9.77 -9.20 -3.91
CA LEU A 17 9.08 -8.39 -2.91
C LEU A 17 7.82 -9.07 -2.37
N THR A 18 7.06 -9.77 -3.23
CA THR A 18 5.85 -10.49 -2.81
C THR A 18 6.19 -11.70 -1.95
N LEU A 19 7.22 -12.47 -2.32
CA LEU A 19 7.69 -13.60 -1.52
C LEU A 19 8.24 -13.13 -0.17
N GLY A 20 9.03 -12.05 -0.15
CA GLY A 20 9.51 -11.44 1.10
C GLY A 20 8.36 -10.94 1.98
N TRP A 21 7.33 -10.34 1.38
CA TRP A 21 6.15 -9.91 2.13
C TRP A 21 5.33 -11.10 2.68
N CYS A 22 5.15 -12.16 1.90
CA CYS A 22 4.51 -13.39 2.37
C CYS A 22 5.31 -14.05 3.50
N LEU A 23 6.65 -14.08 3.39
CA LEU A 23 7.53 -14.59 4.45
C LEU A 23 7.33 -13.81 5.75
N LEU A 24 7.27 -12.48 5.68
CA LEU A 24 6.98 -11.64 6.84
C LEU A 24 5.59 -11.93 7.42
N ILE A 25 4.58 -12.11 6.59
CA ILE A 25 3.23 -12.46 7.08
C ILE A 25 3.26 -13.81 7.80
N VAL A 26 3.96 -14.81 7.26
CA VAL A 26 4.12 -16.11 7.91
C VAL A 26 4.86 -15.96 9.24
N SER A 27 5.91 -15.14 9.31
CA SER A 27 6.64 -14.91 10.56
C SER A 27 5.77 -14.26 11.64
N LEU A 28 4.76 -13.46 11.27
CA LEU A 28 3.83 -12.89 12.26
C LEU A 28 2.98 -13.96 12.98
N PHE A 29 2.72 -15.10 12.34
CA PHE A 29 2.02 -16.23 12.95
C PHE A 29 2.98 -17.17 13.69
N TYR A 30 4.19 -17.36 13.16
CA TYR A 30 5.18 -18.26 13.73
C TYR A 30 6.60 -17.72 13.56
N ASP A 31 7.20 -17.29 14.67
CA ASP A 31 8.57 -16.80 14.73
C ASP A 31 9.31 -17.34 15.95
N PRO A 32 10.12 -18.40 15.78
CA PRO A 32 10.90 -18.99 16.86
C PRO A 32 12.28 -18.35 17.05
N ILE A 33 12.72 -17.44 16.15
CA ILE A 33 14.12 -17.00 16.10
C ILE A 33 14.27 -15.53 16.46
N SER A 34 13.38 -14.65 15.98
CA SER A 34 13.65 -13.21 16.06
C SER A 34 13.61 -12.64 17.47
N SER A 35 12.94 -13.30 18.42
CA SER A 35 12.96 -12.89 19.84
C SER A 35 14.38 -12.89 20.41
N GLN A 36 15.24 -13.83 19.97
CA GLN A 36 16.64 -13.92 20.39
C GLN A 36 17.47 -12.72 19.94
N LEU A 37 17.04 -12.01 18.90
CA LEU A 37 17.71 -10.81 18.40
C LEU A 37 17.41 -9.59 19.28
N THR A 38 16.31 -9.62 20.04
CA THR A 38 15.95 -8.56 20.98
C THR A 38 16.43 -8.82 22.41
N GLU A 39 17.01 -10.01 22.67
CA GLU A 39 17.50 -10.36 24.00
C GLU A 39 18.61 -9.40 24.47
N PRO A 40 18.50 -8.85 25.70
CA PRO A 40 19.50 -7.93 26.26
C PRO A 40 20.90 -8.55 26.38
N SER A 41 20.97 -9.87 26.62
CA SER A 41 22.20 -10.66 26.72
C SER A 41 22.93 -10.79 25.37
N ASN A 42 22.24 -10.59 24.25
CA ASN A 42 22.79 -10.74 22.92
C ASN A 42 23.56 -9.48 22.50
N ALA A 43 24.80 -9.36 22.99
CA ALA A 43 25.66 -8.21 22.72
C ALA A 43 26.03 -8.00 21.24
N LEU A 44 25.85 -9.03 20.39
CA LEU A 44 26.12 -8.96 18.95
C LEU A 44 24.93 -8.41 18.15
N SER A 45 23.73 -8.39 18.72
CA SER A 45 22.55 -7.88 18.02
C SER A 45 22.44 -6.36 18.17
N PRO A 46 22.32 -5.60 17.06
CA PRO A 46 22.03 -4.17 17.12
C PRO A 46 20.60 -3.87 17.58
N PHE A 47 19.73 -4.88 17.66
CA PHE A 47 18.33 -4.77 18.07
C PHE A 47 18.09 -5.19 19.53
N ARG A 48 19.16 -5.43 20.31
CA ARG A 48 19.04 -5.79 21.73
C ARG A 48 18.34 -4.69 22.51
N LEU A 49 17.46 -5.08 23.44
CA LEU A 49 16.79 -4.15 24.34
C LEU A 49 17.77 -3.64 25.40
N ASN A 50 17.68 -2.36 25.72
CA ASN A 50 18.46 -1.74 26.78
C ASN A 50 17.55 -1.47 27.98
N ILE A 51 17.49 -2.45 28.90
CA ILE A 51 16.60 -2.42 30.08
C ILE A 51 16.90 -1.21 30.99
N GLU A 52 18.09 -0.63 30.93
CA GLU A 52 18.45 0.56 31.72
C GLU A 52 17.72 1.82 31.23
N ASN A 53 17.28 1.85 29.98
CA ASN A 53 16.52 2.97 29.42
C ASN A 53 15.03 2.81 29.73
N CYS A 54 14.56 3.43 30.81
CA CYS A 54 13.13 3.51 31.08
C CYS A 54 12.43 4.47 30.11
N VAL A 55 11.54 3.92 29.27
CA VAL A 55 10.58 4.70 28.48
C VAL A 55 9.35 4.96 29.34
N LEU A 56 9.08 6.22 29.66
CA LEU A 56 7.93 6.61 30.46
C LEU A 56 6.66 6.64 29.60
N VAL A 57 5.64 5.88 30.03
CA VAL A 57 4.29 5.89 29.46
C VAL A 57 3.33 6.14 30.60
N GLN A 58 2.58 7.25 30.54
CA GLN A 58 1.62 7.64 31.60
C GLN A 58 2.24 7.68 33.01
N GLY A 59 3.50 8.10 33.12
CA GLY A 59 4.23 8.21 34.38
C GLY A 59 4.76 6.88 34.96
N LYS A 60 4.63 5.77 34.23
CA LYS A 60 5.22 4.47 34.59
C LYS A 60 6.31 4.08 33.59
N CYS A 61 7.37 3.45 34.07
CA CYS A 61 8.36 2.82 33.19
C CYS A 61 7.73 1.63 32.49
N LEU A 62 7.80 1.60 31.16
CA LEU A 62 7.38 0.45 30.38
C LEU A 62 8.36 -0.71 30.60
N GLU A 63 7.83 -1.91 30.86
CA GLU A 63 8.62 -3.12 30.97
C GLU A 63 8.88 -3.69 29.57
N GLU A 64 10.15 -3.69 29.14
CA GLU A 64 10.55 -4.24 27.85
C GLU A 64 10.99 -5.70 27.99
N ILE A 65 10.22 -6.62 27.42
CA ILE A 65 10.57 -8.04 27.31
C ILE A 65 11.01 -8.37 25.87
N PRO A 66 11.89 -9.38 25.66
CA PRO A 66 12.26 -9.81 24.32
C PRO A 66 11.03 -10.21 23.50
N TYR A 67 10.90 -9.64 22.29
CA TYR A 67 9.72 -9.76 21.46
C TYR A 67 10.07 -10.14 20.01
N PRO A 68 9.13 -10.76 19.27
CA PRO A 68 9.32 -11.03 17.85
C PRO A 68 9.30 -9.75 17.01
N MET A 69 10.31 -9.53 16.18
CA MET A 69 10.51 -8.26 15.48
C MET A 69 9.59 -8.01 14.29
N GLY A 70 8.70 -8.94 13.92
CA GLY A 70 7.89 -8.84 12.70
C GLY A 70 7.07 -7.55 12.59
N ALA A 71 6.42 -7.13 13.69
CA ALA A 71 5.64 -5.89 13.74
C ALA A 71 6.53 -4.65 13.65
N SER A 72 7.63 -4.61 14.41
CA SER A 72 8.62 -3.52 14.39
C SER A 72 9.29 -3.37 13.03
N ILE A 73 9.62 -4.46 12.34
CA ILE A 73 10.18 -4.43 10.98
C ILE A 73 9.15 -3.87 10.01
N PHE A 74 7.90 -4.34 10.08
CA PHE A 74 6.85 -3.87 9.18
C PHE A 74 6.58 -2.37 9.34
N TRP A 75 6.34 -1.92 10.57
CA TRP A 75 5.96 -0.55 10.84
C TRP A 75 7.13 0.43 10.92
N GLY A 76 8.28 0.00 11.44
CA GLY A 76 9.48 0.83 11.64
C GLY A 76 10.40 0.89 10.41
N MET A 77 10.39 -0.12 9.53
CA MET A 77 11.27 -0.16 8.36
C MET A 77 10.50 -0.22 7.04
N ILE A 78 9.59 -1.18 6.86
CA ILE A 78 8.97 -1.43 5.54
C ILE A 78 8.04 -0.29 5.13
N VAL A 79 7.11 0.10 6.01
CA VAL A 79 6.15 1.17 5.71
C VAL A 79 6.86 2.52 5.44
N PRO A 80 7.78 2.99 6.31
CA PRO A 80 8.56 4.20 6.05
C PRO A 80 9.39 4.12 4.76
N SER A 81 10.03 2.97 4.49
CA SER A 81 10.77 2.77 3.23
C SER A 81 9.87 2.87 2.02
N GLY A 82 8.64 2.35 2.08
CA GLY A 82 7.66 2.46 1.01
C GLY A 82 7.23 3.90 0.76
N VAL A 83 6.98 4.69 1.82
CA VAL A 83 6.66 6.12 1.71
C VAL A 83 7.84 6.90 1.14
N PHE A 84 9.07 6.61 1.59
CA PHE A 84 10.28 7.22 1.05
C PHE A 84 10.47 6.91 -0.44
N MET A 85 10.29 5.65 -0.85
CA MET A 85 10.35 5.27 -2.27
C MET A 85 9.25 5.96 -3.08
N LEU A 86 8.05 6.10 -2.55
CA LEU A 86 6.96 6.85 -3.18
C LEU A 86 7.34 8.31 -3.42
N PHE A 87 7.91 8.97 -2.41
CA PHE A 87 8.33 10.37 -2.49
C PHE A 87 9.48 10.59 -3.49
N VAL A 88 10.48 9.71 -3.49
CA VAL A 88 11.69 9.85 -4.33
C VAL A 88 11.46 9.37 -5.76
N LEU A 89 10.92 8.15 -5.92
CA LEU A 89 10.80 7.45 -7.21
C LEU A 89 9.44 7.66 -7.88
N GLY A 90 8.45 8.10 -7.11
CA GLY A 90 7.13 8.48 -7.59
C GLY A 90 6.13 7.36 -7.75
N HIS A 91 4.92 7.78 -8.12
CA HIS A 91 3.76 6.93 -8.39
C HIS A 91 4.09 5.84 -9.40
N GLU A 92 4.81 6.21 -10.46
CA GLU A 92 5.16 5.32 -11.57
C GLU A 92 5.87 4.06 -11.07
N PHE A 93 6.98 4.25 -10.35
CA PHE A 93 7.82 3.15 -9.91
C PHE A 93 7.12 2.33 -8.82
N TRP A 94 6.55 3.01 -7.81
CA TRP A 94 5.84 2.35 -6.71
C TRP A 94 4.74 1.42 -7.21
N ARG A 95 3.90 1.90 -8.14
CA ARG A 95 2.77 1.14 -8.66
C ARG A 95 3.20 -0.08 -9.48
N ARG A 96 4.43 -0.08 -10.02
CA ARG A 96 5.04 -1.19 -10.74
C ARG A 96 5.69 -2.23 -9.82
N ILE A 97 6.13 -1.88 -8.63
CA ILE A 97 6.78 -2.83 -7.70
C ILE A 97 5.89 -3.28 -6.53
N CYS A 98 4.79 -2.57 -6.27
CA CYS A 98 3.89 -2.84 -5.16
C CYS A 98 3.39 -4.30 -5.14
N PRO A 99 3.67 -5.08 -4.07
CA PRO A 99 3.22 -6.47 -3.94
C PRO A 99 1.71 -6.63 -4.03
N LEU A 100 0.95 -5.72 -3.40
CA LEU A 100 -0.51 -5.77 -3.40
C LEU A 100 -1.10 -5.51 -4.80
N SER A 101 -0.49 -4.61 -5.57
CA SER A 101 -0.82 -4.38 -6.99
C SER A 101 -0.57 -5.63 -7.83
N PHE A 102 0.53 -6.34 -7.56
CA PHE A 102 0.86 -7.59 -8.23
C PHE A 102 -0.15 -8.70 -7.89
N ILE A 103 -0.42 -8.93 -6.61
CA ILE A 103 -1.36 -9.94 -6.13
C ILE A 103 -2.76 -9.70 -6.70
N SER A 104 -3.24 -8.45 -6.69
CA SER A 104 -4.57 -8.11 -7.23
C SER A 104 -4.74 -8.48 -8.71
N GLN A 105 -3.65 -8.66 -9.45
CA GLN A 105 -3.66 -9.05 -10.87
C GLN A 105 -3.48 -10.57 -11.08
N ILE A 106 -3.27 -11.38 -10.04
CA ILE A 106 -3.16 -12.84 -10.15
C ILE A 106 -4.43 -13.48 -10.75
N PRO A 107 -5.67 -13.11 -10.34
CA PRO A 107 -6.88 -13.66 -10.96
C PRO A 107 -6.94 -13.46 -12.47
N ARG A 108 -6.36 -12.35 -12.96
CA ARG A 108 -6.21 -12.06 -14.39
C ARG A 108 -5.17 -12.93 -15.05
N ALA A 109 -3.99 -13.06 -14.45
CA ALA A 109 -2.92 -13.90 -14.97
C ALA A 109 -3.36 -15.37 -15.09
N LEU A 110 -4.21 -15.85 -14.17
CA LEU A 110 -4.80 -17.20 -14.17
C LEU A 110 -6.04 -17.33 -15.05
N GLY A 111 -6.55 -16.24 -15.63
CA GLY A 111 -7.76 -16.24 -16.47
C GLY A 111 -9.07 -16.43 -15.71
N TRP A 112 -9.05 -16.34 -14.38
CA TRP A 112 -10.20 -16.52 -13.47
C TRP A 112 -11.10 -15.30 -13.34
N GLU A 113 -10.77 -14.18 -13.99
CA GLU A 113 -11.58 -12.96 -13.91
C GLU A 113 -13.06 -13.17 -14.25
N ARG A 114 -13.92 -12.47 -13.51
CA ARG A 114 -15.35 -12.42 -13.78
C ARG A 114 -15.63 -11.82 -15.16
N LYS A 115 -16.20 -12.64 -16.04
CA LYS A 115 -16.59 -12.26 -17.40
C LYS A 115 -18.11 -12.18 -17.50
N ARG A 116 -18.61 -11.12 -18.16
CA ARG A 116 -20.02 -10.96 -18.52
C ARG A 116 -20.21 -11.26 -20.00
N THR A 117 -21.19 -12.09 -20.30
CA THR A 117 -21.60 -12.36 -21.67
C THR A 117 -22.41 -11.17 -22.20
N ARG A 118 -21.95 -10.58 -23.31
CA ARG A 118 -22.65 -9.52 -24.03
C ARG A 118 -22.97 -9.99 -25.44
N VAL A 119 -24.24 -9.94 -25.79
CA VAL A 119 -24.72 -10.22 -27.15
C VAL A 119 -24.74 -8.91 -27.91
N ASN A 120 -24.09 -8.87 -29.07
CA ASN A 120 -24.16 -7.70 -29.93
C ASN A 120 -25.56 -7.63 -30.56
N PRO A 121 -26.36 -6.57 -30.31
CA PRO A 121 -27.74 -6.48 -30.79
C PRO A 121 -27.87 -6.51 -32.31
N ARG A 122 -26.82 -6.08 -33.04
CA ARG A 122 -26.84 -5.99 -34.51
C ARG A 122 -26.32 -7.25 -35.21
N THR A 123 -25.50 -8.06 -34.56
CA THR A 123 -24.82 -9.20 -35.22
C THR A 123 -25.10 -10.55 -34.57
N GLY A 124 -25.82 -10.59 -33.43
CA GLY A 124 -26.07 -11.81 -32.67
C GLY A 124 -24.82 -12.45 -32.05
N LYS A 125 -23.62 -11.92 -32.33
CA LYS A 125 -22.35 -12.49 -31.85
C LYS A 125 -22.25 -12.33 -30.33
N VAL A 126 -22.00 -13.44 -29.67
CA VAL A 126 -21.78 -13.54 -28.23
C VAL A 126 -20.31 -13.25 -27.92
N ARG A 127 -20.04 -12.22 -27.12
CA ARG A 127 -18.68 -11.89 -26.64
C ARG A 127 -18.63 -11.94 -25.11
N LYS A 128 -17.59 -12.55 -24.57
CA LYS A 128 -17.30 -12.52 -23.12
C LYS A 128 -16.41 -11.30 -22.85
N GLU A 129 -16.97 -10.29 -22.17
CA GLU A 129 -16.26 -9.08 -21.78
C GLU A 129 -15.90 -9.13 -20.29
N LEU A 130 -14.76 -8.56 -19.90
CA LEU A 130 -14.37 -8.42 -18.50
C LEU A 130 -15.34 -7.48 -17.78
N VAL A 131 -15.80 -7.87 -16.59
CA VAL A 131 -16.57 -6.98 -15.72
C VAL A 131 -15.63 -5.90 -15.19
N LYS A 132 -16.03 -4.64 -15.33
CA LYS A 132 -15.27 -3.46 -14.89
C LYS A 132 -16.15 -2.62 -13.98
N VAL A 133 -15.55 -1.79 -13.13
CA VAL A 133 -16.30 -0.80 -12.34
C VAL A 133 -16.98 0.17 -13.31
N ALA A 134 -18.31 0.26 -13.23
CA ALA A 134 -19.07 1.16 -14.08
C ALA A 134 -18.84 2.62 -13.64
N LYS A 135 -18.62 3.53 -14.60
CA LYS A 135 -18.39 4.97 -14.31
C LYS A 135 -19.55 5.62 -13.53
N ASN A 136 -20.77 5.14 -13.73
CA ASN A 136 -21.96 5.63 -13.02
C ASN A 136 -22.24 4.91 -11.70
N SER A 137 -21.39 3.98 -11.28
CA SER A 137 -21.56 3.29 -9.99
C SER A 137 -21.20 4.20 -8.82
N TRP A 138 -21.77 3.91 -7.64
CA TRP A 138 -21.40 4.57 -6.39
C TRP A 138 -19.89 4.47 -6.11
N LEU A 139 -19.31 3.28 -6.34
CA LEU A 139 -17.88 3.05 -6.13
C LEU A 139 -17.03 3.97 -7.01
N ALA A 140 -17.36 4.12 -8.30
CA ALA A 140 -16.61 5.02 -9.17
C ALA A 140 -16.70 6.49 -8.75
N ARG A 141 -17.84 6.93 -8.21
CA ARG A 141 -18.08 8.33 -7.83
C ARG A 141 -17.56 8.70 -6.44
N ASN A 142 -17.47 7.74 -5.53
CA ASN A 142 -17.14 8.00 -4.11
C ASN A 142 -15.85 7.27 -3.65
N HIS A 143 -15.04 6.77 -4.59
CA HIS A 143 -13.84 6.01 -4.24
C HIS A 143 -12.83 6.79 -3.41
N LEU A 144 -12.64 8.09 -3.66
CA LEU A 144 -11.70 8.90 -2.89
C LEU A 144 -12.12 8.96 -1.41
N SER A 145 -13.39 9.21 -1.15
CA SER A 145 -13.95 9.21 0.21
C SER A 145 -13.89 7.83 0.85
N LEU A 146 -14.17 6.76 0.09
CA LEU A 146 -14.05 5.38 0.58
C LEU A 146 -12.59 5.05 0.95
N GLN A 147 -11.63 5.38 0.10
CA GLN A 147 -10.20 5.16 0.34
C GLN A 147 -9.73 5.94 1.56
N PHE A 148 -10.15 7.19 1.70
CA PHE A 148 -9.84 8.01 2.86
C PHE A 148 -10.45 7.46 4.15
N ALA A 149 -11.70 7.00 4.11
CA ALA A 149 -12.33 6.35 5.26
C ALA A 149 -11.63 5.04 5.65
N LEU A 150 -11.27 4.19 4.68
CA LEU A 150 -10.51 2.97 4.94
C LEU A 150 -9.10 3.27 5.48
N PHE A 151 -8.47 4.35 5.01
CA PHE A 151 -7.20 4.82 5.54
C PHE A 151 -7.32 5.26 7.00
N PHE A 152 -8.32 6.09 7.31
CA PHE A 152 -8.60 6.54 8.66
C PHE A 152 -8.89 5.37 9.61
N LEU A 153 -9.81 4.47 9.23
CA LEU A 153 -10.12 3.27 10.00
C LEU A 153 -8.87 2.38 10.18
N GLY A 154 -8.03 2.28 9.14
CA GLY A 154 -6.76 1.56 9.20
C GLY A 154 -5.79 2.17 10.20
N LEU A 155 -5.72 3.51 10.31
CA LEU A 155 -4.88 4.19 11.31
C LEU A 155 -5.41 4.01 12.73
N CYS A 156 -6.74 4.08 12.93
CA CYS A 156 -7.34 3.77 14.22
C CYS A 156 -7.05 2.31 14.62
N ASN A 157 -7.24 1.37 13.70
CA ASN A 157 -6.93 -0.04 13.92
C ASN A 157 -5.43 -0.29 14.19
N ARG A 158 -4.55 0.49 13.54
CA ARG A 158 -3.12 0.47 13.78
C ARG A 158 -2.79 0.83 15.22
N ILE A 159 -3.33 1.95 15.71
CA ILE A 159 -3.07 2.42 17.07
C ILE A 159 -3.64 1.43 18.10
N LEU A 160 -4.85 0.91 17.86
CA LEU A 160 -5.59 0.12 18.85
C LEU A 160 -5.16 -1.36 18.93
N PHE A 161 -4.78 -1.96 17.82
CA PHE A 161 -4.59 -3.42 17.75
C PHE A 161 -3.29 -3.81 17.05
N VAL A 162 -3.07 -3.27 15.85
CA VAL A 162 -2.12 -3.86 14.89
C VAL A 162 -0.67 -3.36 15.08
N ASN A 163 -0.44 -2.39 15.96
CA ASN A 163 0.90 -1.91 16.28
C ASN A 163 1.69 -2.93 17.11
N SER A 164 1.12 -3.44 18.21
CA SER A 164 1.84 -4.32 19.14
C SER A 164 1.47 -5.81 19.01
N ASP A 165 0.24 -6.14 18.60
CA ASP A 165 -0.19 -7.52 18.44
C ASP A 165 0.20 -8.08 17.06
N ARG A 166 1.16 -9.02 17.07
CA ARG A 166 1.66 -9.70 15.87
C ARG A 166 0.57 -10.50 15.13
N LEU A 167 -0.34 -11.15 15.86
CA LEU A 167 -1.39 -11.96 15.28
C LEU A 167 -2.45 -11.07 14.64
N ALA A 168 -2.81 -9.97 15.32
CA ALA A 168 -3.71 -8.97 14.75
C ALA A 168 -3.14 -8.39 13.45
N LEU A 169 -1.83 -8.08 13.41
CA LEU A 169 -1.15 -7.64 12.19
C LEU A 169 -1.15 -8.70 11.10
N GLY A 170 -0.83 -9.95 11.43
CA GLY A 170 -0.84 -11.07 10.48
C GLY A 170 -2.23 -11.26 9.85
N LEU A 171 -3.28 -11.27 10.67
CA LEU A 171 -4.66 -11.36 10.21
C LEU A 171 -5.06 -10.16 9.34
N PHE A 172 -4.70 -8.94 9.74
CA PHE A 172 -5.00 -7.73 9.00
C PHE A 172 -4.33 -7.71 7.61
N LEU A 173 -3.06 -8.12 7.51
CA LEU A 173 -2.34 -8.20 6.23
C LEU A 173 -2.91 -9.31 5.33
N THR A 174 -3.18 -10.50 5.89
CA THR A 174 -3.82 -11.59 5.14
C THR A 174 -5.21 -11.19 4.64
N PHE A 175 -6.03 -10.55 5.48
CA PHE A 175 -7.32 -10.01 5.07
C PHE A 175 -7.20 -9.02 3.91
N THR A 176 -6.21 -8.12 3.98
CA THR A 176 -5.95 -7.14 2.91
C THR A 176 -5.56 -7.82 1.59
N ILE A 177 -4.73 -8.88 1.65
CA ILE A 177 -4.38 -9.70 0.47
C ILE A 177 -5.63 -10.34 -0.13
N LEU A 178 -6.47 -10.97 0.70
CA LEU A 178 -7.69 -11.62 0.24
C LEU A 178 -8.65 -10.61 -0.38
N ALA A 179 -8.86 -9.45 0.24
CA ALA A 179 -9.69 -8.38 -0.31
C ALA A 179 -9.17 -7.89 -1.67
N ALA A 180 -7.85 -7.73 -1.83
CA ALA A 180 -7.24 -7.33 -3.09
C ALA A 180 -7.43 -8.39 -4.20
N LEU A 181 -7.29 -9.68 -3.85
CA LEU A 181 -7.58 -10.79 -4.76
C LEU A 181 -9.05 -10.81 -5.17
N THR A 182 -9.97 -10.65 -4.22
CA THR A 182 -11.42 -10.62 -4.47
C THR A 182 -11.78 -9.48 -5.43
N VAL A 183 -11.26 -8.28 -5.19
CA VAL A 183 -11.55 -7.12 -6.06
C VAL A 183 -10.95 -7.32 -7.45
N GLY A 184 -9.73 -7.86 -7.54
CA GLY A 184 -9.10 -8.24 -8.80
C GLY A 184 -9.92 -9.27 -9.60
N PHE A 185 -10.45 -10.28 -8.91
CA PHE A 185 -11.34 -11.28 -9.50
C PHE A 185 -12.66 -10.66 -10.00
N LEU A 186 -13.25 -9.72 -9.25
CA LEU A 186 -14.57 -9.14 -9.54
C LEU A 186 -14.56 -8.09 -10.66
N TYR A 187 -13.55 -7.21 -10.70
CA TYR A 187 -13.55 -6.01 -11.57
C TYR A 187 -12.37 -5.90 -12.53
N GLY A 188 -11.40 -6.84 -12.44
CA GLY A 188 -10.23 -6.90 -13.30
C GLY A 188 -9.30 -5.68 -13.20
N GLY A 189 -8.18 -5.75 -13.93
CA GLY A 189 -7.21 -4.65 -14.01
C GLY A 189 -6.65 -4.21 -12.66
N LYS A 190 -6.27 -2.93 -12.54
CA LYS A 190 -5.79 -2.32 -11.28
C LYS A 190 -6.93 -1.72 -10.45
N SER A 191 -8.09 -2.38 -10.45
CA SER A 191 -9.31 -1.88 -9.80
C SER A 191 -9.14 -1.74 -8.28
N TRP A 192 -8.52 -2.72 -7.62
CA TRP A 192 -8.21 -2.65 -6.18
C TRP A 192 -7.56 -1.34 -5.82
N CYS A 193 -6.43 -1.04 -6.46
CA CYS A 193 -5.65 0.09 -6.07
C CYS A 193 -6.04 1.41 -6.76
N GLN A 194 -7.03 1.39 -7.65
CA GLN A 194 -7.73 2.59 -8.15
C GLN A 194 -8.91 3.00 -7.25
N TYR A 195 -9.70 2.03 -6.77
CA TYR A 195 -10.99 2.32 -6.13
C TYR A 195 -11.07 2.03 -4.63
N ILE A 196 -10.21 1.15 -4.08
CA ILE A 196 -10.40 0.61 -2.72
C ILE A 196 -9.14 0.74 -1.84
N CYS A 197 -7.94 0.64 -2.41
CA CYS A 197 -6.70 0.61 -1.62
C CYS A 197 -6.57 1.79 -0.63
N PRO A 198 -6.43 1.53 0.69
CA PRO A 198 -6.32 2.58 1.70
C PRO A 198 -5.01 3.37 1.60
N MET A 199 -4.00 2.87 0.88
CA MET A 199 -2.74 3.60 0.64
C MET A 199 -2.83 4.58 -0.55
N ALA A 200 -3.93 4.57 -1.31
CA ALA A 200 -4.11 5.45 -2.46
C ALA A 200 -4.08 6.96 -2.10
N PRO A 201 -4.67 7.43 -0.97
CA PRO A 201 -4.54 8.82 -0.54
C PRO A 201 -3.09 9.23 -0.29
N VAL A 202 -2.31 8.39 0.40
CA VAL A 202 -0.88 8.62 0.64
C VAL A 202 -0.12 8.70 -0.68
N GLN A 203 -0.40 7.76 -1.58
CA GLN A 203 0.20 7.73 -2.91
C GLN A 203 -0.11 9.00 -3.72
N LYS A 204 -1.34 9.52 -3.68
CA LYS A 204 -1.69 10.79 -4.33
C LYS A 204 -0.88 11.96 -3.74
N ILE A 205 -0.85 12.07 -2.42
CA ILE A 205 -0.26 13.23 -1.73
C ILE A 205 1.25 13.31 -1.89
N TYR A 206 1.96 12.19 -1.78
CA TYR A 206 3.42 12.18 -1.89
C TYR A 206 3.94 12.14 -3.33
N ALA A 207 3.11 11.75 -4.31
CA ALA A 207 3.58 11.54 -5.68
C ALA A 207 3.02 12.51 -6.73
N GLN A 208 1.95 13.25 -6.44
CA GLN A 208 1.38 14.26 -7.33
C GLN A 208 1.92 15.68 -6.99
N PRO A 209 2.06 16.58 -7.98
CA PRO A 209 1.89 16.36 -9.43
C PRO A 209 2.96 15.46 -10.03
N ARG A 210 4.17 15.47 -9.44
CA ARG A 210 5.32 14.69 -9.89
C ARG A 210 6.34 14.53 -8.76
N ALA A 211 6.88 13.32 -8.60
CA ALA A 211 8.00 13.05 -7.71
C ALA A 211 9.36 13.38 -8.33
N LEU A 212 10.41 13.45 -7.50
CA LEU A 212 11.74 13.94 -7.86
C LEU A 212 12.35 13.26 -9.09
N LEU A 213 12.23 11.92 -9.21
CA LEU A 213 12.84 11.13 -10.29
C LEU A 213 11.82 10.58 -11.30
N ASN A 214 10.58 11.06 -11.26
CA ASN A 214 9.49 10.52 -12.08
C ASN A 214 9.61 10.93 -13.55
N SER A 215 9.14 10.10 -14.49
CA SER A 215 9.11 10.46 -15.91
C SER A 215 7.94 11.39 -16.26
N THR A 216 8.08 12.21 -17.31
CA THR A 216 6.99 13.02 -17.88
C THR A 216 6.31 12.26 -19.01
N ALA A 217 5.06 11.84 -18.79
CA ALA A 217 4.29 11.08 -19.79
C ALA A 217 3.99 11.90 -21.05
N HIS A 218 3.67 13.19 -20.91
CA HIS A 218 3.25 14.07 -22.02
C HIS A 218 4.40 14.79 -22.74
N LYS A 219 5.64 14.73 -22.22
CA LYS A 219 6.84 15.32 -22.88
C LYS A 219 7.73 14.30 -23.57
N GLY A 220 7.54 13.00 -23.32
CA GLY A 220 8.28 11.96 -24.02
C GLY A 220 7.85 11.86 -25.49
N ASP A 221 8.70 11.27 -26.33
CA ASP A 221 8.26 10.71 -27.61
C ASP A 221 6.96 9.95 -27.37
N ARG A 222 5.95 10.08 -28.24
CA ARG A 222 4.60 9.50 -28.10
C ARG A 222 4.61 7.97 -27.92
N GLN A 223 5.07 7.51 -26.76
CA GLN A 223 5.29 6.11 -26.48
C GLN A 223 3.93 5.50 -26.16
N PRO A 224 3.58 4.36 -26.77
CA PRO A 224 2.30 3.70 -26.55
C PRO A 224 2.13 3.19 -25.11
N ILE A 225 3.23 3.11 -24.36
CA ILE A 225 3.27 2.71 -22.96
C ILE A 225 3.91 3.84 -22.16
N THR A 226 3.13 4.45 -21.29
CA THR A 226 3.59 5.51 -20.39
C THR A 226 3.58 5.04 -18.94
N GLN A 227 4.41 5.68 -18.12
CA GLN A 227 4.44 5.56 -16.66
C GLN A 227 4.11 4.15 -16.11
N SER A 228 3.06 4.04 -15.29
CA SER A 228 2.68 2.82 -14.59
C SER A 228 1.50 2.09 -15.22
N MET A 229 1.30 2.25 -16.53
CA MET A 229 0.31 1.48 -17.28
C MET A 229 0.46 -0.02 -17.06
N CYS A 230 -0.63 -0.78 -17.20
CA CYS A 230 -0.54 -2.23 -17.22
C CYS A 230 0.23 -2.65 -18.48
N ARG A 231 1.26 -3.48 -18.33
CA ARG A 231 2.13 -3.94 -19.42
C ARG A 231 2.08 -5.46 -19.53
N THR A 232 2.33 -5.99 -20.73
CA THR A 232 2.60 -7.40 -20.99
C THR A 232 3.73 -7.52 -22.02
N VAL A 233 4.34 -8.69 -22.15
CA VAL A 233 5.44 -8.93 -23.09
C VAL A 233 4.96 -9.88 -24.17
N SER A 234 5.06 -9.45 -25.43
CA SER A 234 4.79 -10.28 -26.62
C SER A 234 5.76 -11.47 -26.69
N PRO A 235 5.42 -12.58 -27.36
CA PRO A 235 6.38 -13.65 -27.68
C PRO A 235 7.68 -13.11 -28.33
N ASP A 236 7.59 -12.03 -29.10
CA ASP A 236 8.74 -11.36 -29.74
C ASP A 236 9.55 -10.47 -28.79
N GLY A 237 9.28 -10.50 -27.47
CA GLY A 237 9.97 -9.70 -26.46
C GLY A 237 9.57 -8.22 -26.40
N LYS A 238 8.60 -7.78 -27.21
CA LYS A 238 8.11 -6.38 -27.23
C LYS A 238 7.11 -6.13 -26.10
N GLU A 239 7.25 -5.00 -25.40
CA GLU A 239 6.26 -4.56 -24.41
C GLU A 239 4.99 -4.04 -25.11
N LEU A 240 3.83 -4.48 -24.61
CA LEU A 240 2.51 -4.09 -25.10
C LEU A 240 1.65 -3.58 -23.93
N SER A 241 0.76 -2.62 -24.22
CA SER A 241 -0.22 -2.16 -23.25
C SER A 241 -1.24 -3.28 -22.97
N ALA A 242 -1.39 -3.62 -21.70
CA ALA A 242 -2.35 -4.59 -21.19
C ALA A 242 -3.49 -3.90 -20.41
N CYS A 243 -3.75 -2.63 -20.67
CA CYS A 243 -4.81 -1.88 -19.99
C CYS A 243 -6.20 -2.43 -20.34
N VAL A 244 -6.97 -2.83 -19.33
CA VAL A 244 -8.32 -3.37 -19.51
C VAL A 244 -9.41 -2.34 -19.25
N ALA A 245 -9.15 -1.32 -18.44
CA ALA A 245 -10.12 -0.29 -18.09
C ALA A 245 -9.44 1.09 -18.13
N CYS A 246 -9.49 1.74 -19.29
CA CYS A 246 -8.96 3.09 -19.44
C CYS A 246 -9.97 4.13 -18.92
N GLN A 247 -9.49 5.03 -18.09
CA GLN A 247 -10.17 6.24 -17.64
C GLN A 247 -9.36 7.46 -18.11
N SER A 248 -10.03 8.60 -18.30
CA SER A 248 -9.37 9.87 -18.56
C SER A 248 -9.96 10.90 -17.58
N PRO A 249 -9.14 11.57 -16.77
CA PRO A 249 -7.72 11.31 -16.55
C PRO A 249 -7.45 9.97 -15.83
N CYS A 250 -6.24 9.42 -15.96
CA CYS A 250 -5.80 8.23 -15.23
C CYS A 250 -4.36 8.44 -14.74
N ILE A 251 -4.17 8.38 -13.42
CA ILE A 251 -2.88 8.57 -12.76
C ILE A 251 -1.82 7.54 -13.21
N ASP A 252 -2.24 6.34 -13.63
CA ASP A 252 -1.32 5.31 -14.12
C ASP A 252 -0.77 5.61 -15.54
N ILE A 253 -1.46 6.47 -16.30
CA ILE A 253 -1.08 6.89 -17.67
C ILE A 253 -0.29 8.20 -17.63
N ASP A 254 -0.85 9.22 -16.97
CA ASP A 254 -0.22 10.52 -16.80
C ASP A 254 -0.65 11.12 -15.45
N ALA A 255 0.23 10.96 -14.46
CA ALA A 255 -0.01 11.44 -13.10
C ALA A 255 -0.13 12.97 -13.02
N GLU A 256 0.60 13.70 -13.86
CA GLU A 256 0.63 15.17 -13.83
C GLU A 256 -0.66 15.73 -14.44
N LYS A 257 -1.07 15.20 -15.61
CA LYS A 257 -2.38 15.54 -16.18
C LYS A 257 -3.52 15.20 -15.22
N SER A 258 -3.46 14.01 -14.60
CA SER A 258 -4.49 13.60 -13.63
C SER A 258 -4.57 14.49 -12.41
N TYR A 259 -3.46 15.10 -12.00
CA TYR A 259 -3.45 16.06 -10.90
C TYR A 259 -4.12 17.37 -11.32
N TRP A 260 -3.69 17.96 -12.43
CA TRP A 260 -4.23 19.24 -12.90
C TRP A 260 -5.71 19.17 -13.29
N ASP A 261 -6.16 18.05 -13.85
CA ASP A 261 -7.57 17.83 -14.18
C ASP A 261 -8.46 17.65 -12.92
N GLU A 262 -7.90 17.22 -11.78
CA GLU A 262 -8.63 16.93 -10.55
C GLU A 262 -8.45 17.97 -9.44
N ILE A 263 -7.61 19.01 -9.62
CA ILE A 263 -7.22 19.94 -8.54
C ILE A 263 -8.40 20.73 -7.96
N ASP A 264 -9.37 21.10 -8.81
CA ASP A 264 -10.57 21.84 -8.42
C ASP A 264 -11.70 20.92 -7.93
N ASN A 265 -11.49 19.60 -7.91
CA ASN A 265 -12.50 18.66 -7.44
C ASN A 265 -12.61 18.73 -5.89
N PRO A 266 -13.81 19.00 -5.33
CA PRO A 266 -14.00 19.06 -3.89
C PRO A 266 -13.59 17.78 -3.14
N GLN A 267 -13.77 16.60 -3.74
CA GLN A 267 -13.33 15.33 -3.14
C GLN A 267 -11.80 15.22 -3.06
N GLN A 268 -11.11 15.75 -4.07
CA GLN A 268 -9.64 15.79 -4.09
C GLN A 268 -9.14 16.78 -3.02
N GLN A 269 -9.74 17.96 -2.92
CA GLN A 269 -9.40 18.94 -1.87
C GLN A 269 -9.63 18.39 -0.46
N MET A 270 -10.77 17.74 -0.23
CA MET A 270 -11.09 17.07 1.04
C MET A 270 -10.04 16.02 1.41
N LEU A 271 -9.57 15.23 0.44
CA LEU A 271 -8.50 14.25 0.65
C LEU A 271 -7.19 14.92 1.08
N TYR A 272 -6.78 16.02 0.43
CA TYR A 272 -5.54 16.73 0.77
C TYR A 272 -5.60 17.37 2.16
N TYR A 273 -6.63 18.17 2.44
CA TYR A 273 -6.77 18.82 3.75
C TYR A 273 -7.00 17.81 4.88
N GLY A 274 -7.86 16.81 4.63
CA GLY A 274 -8.16 15.76 5.59
C GLY A 274 -6.92 14.92 5.94
N TYR A 275 -6.07 14.62 4.95
CA TYR A 275 -4.85 13.86 5.20
C TYR A 275 -3.85 14.60 6.08
N VAL A 276 -3.67 15.91 5.87
CA VAL A 276 -2.80 16.73 6.73
C VAL A 276 -3.29 16.68 8.18
N GLY A 277 -4.61 16.87 8.40
CA GLY A 277 -5.20 16.78 9.73
C GLY A 277 -5.01 15.42 10.40
N ILE A 278 -5.28 14.33 9.66
CA ILE A 278 -5.05 12.96 10.15
C ILE A 278 -3.59 12.71 10.48
N THR A 279 -2.66 13.18 9.64
CA THR A 279 -1.21 12.96 9.84
C THR A 279 -0.73 13.66 11.11
N ILE A 280 -1.14 14.92 11.31
CA ILE A 280 -0.84 15.67 12.54
C ILE A 280 -1.45 14.93 13.74
N GLY A 281 -2.73 14.56 13.67
CA GLY A 281 -3.41 13.85 14.76
C GLY A 281 -2.75 12.52 15.10
N TYR A 282 -2.35 11.74 14.10
CA TYR A 282 -1.70 10.44 14.28
C TYR A 282 -0.35 10.56 15.01
N PHE A 283 0.51 11.51 14.63
CA PHE A 283 1.80 11.67 15.31
C PHE A 283 1.64 12.35 16.67
N PHE A 284 0.72 13.30 16.81
CA PHE A 284 0.45 13.98 18.06
C PHE A 284 -0.21 13.07 19.11
N TYR A 285 -0.94 12.03 18.68
CA TYR A 285 -1.51 11.02 19.56
C TYR A 285 -0.47 10.41 20.51
N TYR A 286 0.71 10.04 20.02
CA TYR A 286 1.73 9.41 20.86
C TYR A 286 2.23 10.35 21.97
N TYR A 287 2.34 11.64 21.67
CA TYR A 287 2.67 12.65 22.67
C TYR A 287 1.55 12.82 23.71
N LEU A 288 0.29 12.86 23.27
CA LEU A 288 -0.86 12.94 24.17
C LEU A 288 -1.01 11.68 25.04
N TYR A 289 -0.69 10.51 24.50
CA TYR A 289 -0.79 9.23 25.20
C TYR A 289 0.31 9.05 26.25
N ALA A 290 1.58 9.30 25.90
CA ALA A 290 2.71 9.08 26.80
C ALA A 290 3.09 10.30 27.65
N GLY A 291 2.75 11.52 27.21
CA GLY A 291 3.19 12.78 27.82
C GLY A 291 4.58 13.24 27.35
N ALA A 292 5.27 12.45 26.51
CA ALA A 292 6.59 12.74 25.98
C ALA A 292 6.77 12.11 24.59
N TRP A 293 7.78 12.59 23.84
CA TRP A 293 8.13 12.03 22.52
C TRP A 293 8.94 10.73 22.59
N ASP A 294 9.51 10.43 23.75
CA ASP A 294 10.39 9.26 23.95
C ASP A 294 9.68 7.95 23.62
N TYR A 295 8.38 7.85 23.91
CA TYR A 295 7.57 6.67 23.56
C TYR A 295 7.48 6.45 22.03
N TYR A 296 7.29 7.51 21.25
CA TYR A 296 7.23 7.39 19.79
C TYR A 296 8.61 7.07 19.20
N LEU A 297 9.65 7.77 19.66
CA LEU A 297 11.01 7.68 19.13
C LEU A 297 11.72 6.37 19.51
N SER A 298 11.42 5.81 20.68
CA SER A 298 11.96 4.50 21.11
C SER A 298 11.41 3.33 20.30
N GLY A 299 10.22 3.47 19.70
CA GLY A 299 9.54 2.37 19.01
C GLY A 299 8.83 1.38 19.96
N ALA A 300 8.75 1.70 21.26
CA ALA A 300 8.06 0.93 22.29
C ALA A 300 6.61 0.55 21.90
N TRP A 301 5.91 1.47 21.23
CA TRP A 301 4.55 1.27 20.72
C TRP A 301 4.37 0.06 19.80
N ALA A 302 5.43 -0.47 19.20
CA ALA A 302 5.36 -1.61 18.28
C ALA A 302 5.40 -2.98 18.98
N HIS A 303 5.60 -3.01 20.30
CA HIS A 303 5.78 -4.27 21.05
C HIS A 303 5.29 -4.20 22.50
N GLU A 304 4.56 -3.14 22.87
CA GLU A 304 3.90 -3.01 24.18
C GLU A 304 2.83 -4.11 24.39
N GLU A 305 2.93 -4.83 25.50
CA GLU A 305 1.92 -5.80 25.89
C GLU A 305 0.65 -5.09 26.42
N ASN A 306 -0.50 -5.42 25.82
CA ASN A 306 -1.84 -4.98 26.26
C ASN A 306 -2.09 -3.45 26.31
N PRO A 307 -2.08 -2.75 25.16
CA PRO A 307 -2.38 -1.31 25.10
C PRO A 307 -3.82 -0.93 25.52
N ILE A 308 -4.73 -1.92 25.64
CA ILE A 308 -6.18 -1.70 25.88
C ILE A 308 -6.51 -1.63 27.38
N LEU A 309 -5.68 -2.17 28.28
CA LEU A 309 -5.93 -2.18 29.73
C LEU A 309 -5.69 -0.83 30.42
N LEU A 310 -5.27 0.19 29.66
CA LEU A 310 -5.02 1.56 30.13
C LEU A 310 -6.16 2.55 29.78
N PHE A 311 -7.28 2.06 29.22
CA PHE A 311 -8.52 2.81 29.05
C PHE A 311 -9.56 2.44 30.11
#